data_AF-A0A5M4B2F7-F1
#
_entry.id   AF-A0A5M4B2F7-F1
#
_cell.length_a   1.000
_cell.length_b   1.000
_cell.length_c   1.000
_cell.angle_alpha   90.00
_cell.angle_beta   90.00
_cell.angle_gamma   90.00
#
_symmetry.space_group_name_H-M   'P 1'
#
loop_
_entity.id
_entity.type
_entity.pdbx_description
1 polymer ?
#
loop_
_entity_poly.entity_id
_entity_poly.type
_entity_poly.pdbx_seq_one_letter_code
_entity_poly.pdbx_strand_id
1 'polypeptide(L)'
;MKTLFIQIFIATFLFTNHTFQQGKQKDDLSTLRIVNIRDTLIIAFQGTDCGEWGGHRETIYLQRNKERKITARYLKDTVPCDIVEKHGIGVLDDAKREVIVDTSKVLNTEEERQISNFIKRVSELYIEGGNWYWNFGDYYTIKNTNGTFLLHYWNSGNNRETGYHNMIKKIFQITHKK
;
A
#
# COMPACT_ATOMS: atom_id res chain seq x y z
N MET A 1 12.40 83.58 -14.44
CA MET A 1 12.28 82.38 -15.31
C MET A 1 12.02 81.20 -14.41
N LYS A 2 10.95 80.44 -14.70
CA LYS A 2 10.39 79.39 -13.83
C LYS A 2 11.18 78.10 -14.00
N THR A 3 11.80 77.61 -12.92
CA THR A 3 12.48 76.32 -12.88
C THR A 3 11.46 75.23 -12.56
N LEU A 4 11.21 74.33 -13.52
CA LEU A 4 10.26 73.23 -13.41
C LEU A 4 11.00 72.00 -12.84
N PHE A 5 10.76 71.69 -11.56
CA PHE A 5 11.24 70.46 -10.93
C PHE A 5 10.30 69.31 -11.28
N ILE A 6 10.77 68.36 -12.09
CA ILE A 6 10.06 67.10 -12.37
C ILE A 6 10.54 66.07 -11.34
N GLN A 7 9.68 65.74 -10.38
CA GLN A 7 9.88 64.59 -9.49
C GLN A 7 9.38 63.33 -10.20
N ILE A 8 10.31 62.46 -10.58
CA ILE A 8 10.04 61.11 -11.08
C ILE A 8 9.78 60.22 -9.85
N PHE A 9 8.54 59.78 -9.68
CA PHE A 9 8.16 58.75 -8.72
C PHE A 9 8.67 57.39 -9.23
N ILE A 10 9.73 56.87 -8.62
CA ILE A 10 10.17 55.48 -8.81
C ILE A 10 9.24 54.61 -7.97
N ALA A 11 8.26 54.00 -8.62
CA ALA A 11 7.46 52.92 -8.03
C ALA A 11 8.35 51.69 -7.85
N THR A 12 8.96 51.57 -6.67
CA THR A 12 9.62 50.35 -6.23
C THR A 12 8.54 49.30 -5.94
N PHE A 13 8.35 48.42 -6.91
CA PHE A 13 7.55 47.21 -6.79
C PHE A 13 8.27 46.30 -5.77
N LEU A 14 7.89 46.41 -4.50
CA LEU A 14 8.23 45.46 -3.45
C LEU A 14 7.56 44.13 -3.79
N PHE A 15 8.25 43.29 -4.57
CA PHE A 15 7.99 41.86 -4.60
C PHE A 15 8.29 41.33 -3.19
N THR A 16 7.26 41.27 -2.37
CA THR A 16 7.25 40.44 -1.18
C THR A 16 7.40 39.00 -1.66
N ASN A 17 8.60 38.45 -1.50
CA ASN A 17 8.83 37.02 -1.53
C ASN A 17 7.97 36.40 -0.43
N HIS A 18 6.75 36.01 -0.78
CA HIS A 18 5.93 35.18 0.07
C HIS A 18 6.57 33.80 0.04
N THR A 19 7.53 33.57 0.92
CA THR A 19 8.10 32.25 1.18
C THR A 19 6.95 31.39 1.69
N PHE A 20 6.33 30.63 0.77
CA PHE A 20 5.33 29.63 1.10
C PHE A 20 6.08 28.52 1.85
N GLN A 21 6.19 28.66 3.17
CA GLN A 21 6.62 27.57 4.01
C GLN A 21 5.57 26.47 3.89
N GLN A 22 5.90 25.42 3.14
CA GLN A 22 5.17 24.16 3.12
C GLN A 22 5.29 23.50 4.50
N GLY A 23 4.58 24.04 5.48
CA GLY A 23 4.31 23.36 6.73
C GLY A 23 3.14 22.39 6.52
N LYS A 24 3.41 21.13 6.15
CA LYS A 24 2.55 19.98 6.51
C LYS A 24 3.12 18.59 6.13
N GLN A 25 4.30 18.26 6.65
CA GLN A 25 4.77 16.87 6.67
C GLN A 25 4.13 16.07 7.84
N LYS A 26 2.80 16.14 8.01
CA LYS A 26 2.08 15.46 9.10
C LYS A 26 0.94 14.56 8.62
N ASP A 27 0.73 14.46 7.31
CA ASP A 27 -0.43 13.76 6.72
C ASP A 27 -0.13 12.31 6.27
N ASP A 28 1.13 11.89 6.34
CA ASP A 28 1.62 10.66 5.69
C ASP A 28 1.27 9.36 6.45
N LEU A 29 0.94 9.46 7.75
CA LEU A 29 0.53 8.31 8.59
C LEU A 29 -0.99 8.23 8.78
N SER A 30 -1.75 9.09 8.09
CA SER A 30 -3.21 9.20 8.27
C SER A 30 -3.93 7.87 8.00
N THR A 31 -3.46 7.10 7.02
CA THR A 31 -4.09 5.83 6.60
C THR A 31 -4.07 4.75 7.68
N LEU A 32 -3.03 4.69 8.51
CA LEU A 32 -2.94 3.70 9.59
C LEU A 32 -3.69 4.10 10.88
N ARG A 33 -4.33 5.29 10.91
CA ARG A 33 -5.23 5.65 12.01
C ARG A 33 -6.44 4.74 12.09
N ILE A 34 -6.78 4.06 11.00
CA ILE A 34 -7.85 3.05 10.97
C ILE A 34 -7.53 1.83 11.83
N VAL A 35 -6.25 1.55 12.11
CA VAL A 35 -5.82 0.43 12.95
C VAL A 35 -6.10 0.76 14.43
N ASN A 36 -7.30 0.41 14.87
CA ASN A 36 -7.74 0.52 16.25
C ASN A 36 -7.13 -0.60 17.12
N ILE A 37 -7.11 -0.42 18.45
CA ILE A 37 -6.61 -1.41 19.41
C ILE A 37 -7.44 -2.70 19.46
N ARG A 38 -8.68 -2.67 18.98
CA ARG A 38 -9.58 -3.83 18.91
C ARG A 38 -9.81 -4.36 17.50
N ASP A 39 -9.06 -3.84 16.53
CA ASP A 39 -9.26 -4.16 15.11
C ASP A 39 -7.93 -4.57 14.49
N THR A 40 -7.99 -5.41 13.47
CA THR A 40 -6.83 -5.82 12.68
C THR A 40 -7.02 -5.33 11.27
N LEU A 41 -6.04 -4.60 10.74
CA LEU A 41 -5.96 -4.36 9.31
C LEU A 41 -5.21 -5.51 8.66
N ILE A 42 -5.79 -6.08 7.61
CA ILE A 42 -5.28 -7.23 6.87
C ILE A 42 -4.95 -6.74 5.47
N ILE A 43 -3.69 -6.88 5.07
CA ILE A 43 -3.24 -6.69 3.70
C ILE A 43 -2.91 -8.08 3.15
N ALA A 44 -3.69 -8.57 2.20
CA ALA A 44 -3.44 -9.81 1.50
C ALA A 44 -2.99 -9.53 0.06
N PHE A 45 -2.04 -10.32 -0.40
CA PHE A 45 -1.53 -10.35 -1.78
C PHE A 45 -1.65 -11.78 -2.30
N GLN A 46 -2.06 -11.91 -3.56
CA GLN A 46 -2.03 -13.16 -4.29
C GLN A 46 -1.26 -12.94 -5.60
N GLY A 47 -0.18 -13.69 -5.76
CA GLY A 47 0.62 -13.72 -6.96
C GLY A 47 0.02 -14.61 -8.06
N THR A 48 0.78 -14.75 -9.15
CA THR A 48 0.36 -15.42 -10.39
C THR A 48 1.35 -16.49 -10.86
N ASP A 49 2.05 -17.12 -9.92
CA ASP A 49 3.10 -18.10 -10.22
C ASP A 49 2.58 -19.29 -11.05
N CYS A 50 1.29 -19.61 -10.96
CA CYS A 50 0.61 -20.65 -11.74
C CYS A 50 -0.38 -20.05 -12.78
N GLY A 51 -0.11 -18.83 -13.27
CA GLY A 51 -0.92 -18.16 -14.29
C GLY A 51 -2.31 -17.75 -13.80
N GLU A 52 -3.35 -18.10 -14.56
CA GLU A 52 -4.75 -17.71 -14.29
C GLU A 52 -5.32 -18.35 -13.02
N TRP A 53 -4.72 -19.44 -12.54
CA TRP A 53 -5.14 -20.14 -11.34
C TRP A 53 -4.62 -19.49 -10.06
N GLY A 54 -3.72 -18.51 -10.17
CA GLY A 54 -3.13 -17.78 -9.05
C GLY A 54 -1.71 -18.21 -8.72
N GLY A 55 -1.32 -18.10 -7.45
CA GLY A 55 0.06 -18.29 -7.04
C GLY A 55 0.21 -18.31 -5.52
N HIS A 56 1.38 -17.88 -5.04
CA HIS A 56 1.63 -17.70 -3.61
C HIS A 56 0.71 -16.62 -3.05
N ARG A 57 0.38 -16.77 -1.77
CA ARG A 57 -0.34 -15.81 -0.97
C ARG A 57 0.58 -15.25 0.09
N GLU A 58 0.48 -13.96 0.27
CA GLU A 58 1.15 -13.23 1.32
C GLU A 58 0.11 -12.47 2.13
N THR A 59 0.28 -12.42 3.45
CA THR A 59 -0.66 -11.70 4.33
C THR A 59 0.08 -10.95 5.42
N ILE A 60 -0.21 -9.66 5.55
CA ILE A 60 0.23 -8.81 6.65
C ILE A 60 -0.97 -8.55 7.56
N TYR A 61 -0.84 -8.90 8.83
CA TYR A 61 -1.76 -8.51 9.89
C TYR A 61 -1.16 -7.35 10.67
N LEU A 62 -1.88 -6.23 10.75
CA LEU A 62 -1.50 -5.05 11.51
C LEU A 62 -2.44 -4.89 12.70
N GLN A 63 -1.87 -4.91 13.90
CA GLN A 63 -2.60 -4.78 15.14
C GLN A 63 -1.91 -3.79 16.06
N ARG A 64 -2.69 -2.99 16.78
CA ARG A 64 -2.13 -2.09 17.78
C ARG A 64 -2.01 -2.81 19.12
N ASN A 65 -0.80 -2.86 19.67
CA ASN A 65 -0.52 -3.51 20.95
C ASN A 65 -0.98 -2.64 22.14
N LYS A 66 -0.81 -3.15 23.38
CA LYS A 66 -1.19 -2.44 24.61
C LYS A 66 -0.46 -1.10 24.78
N GLU A 67 0.74 -0.96 24.25
CA GLU A 67 1.54 0.28 24.25
C GLU A 67 1.16 1.26 23.14
N ARG A 68 0.09 0.97 22.39
CA ARG A 68 -0.34 1.72 21.22
C ARG A 68 0.67 1.73 20.06
N LYS A 69 1.61 0.79 19.99
CA LYS A 69 2.49 0.61 18.82
C LYS A 69 1.86 -0.38 17.83
N ILE A 70 2.12 -0.22 16.54
CA ILE A 70 1.64 -1.16 15.53
C ILE A 70 2.59 -2.36 15.46
N THR A 71 2.04 -3.55 15.60
CA THR A 71 2.72 -4.82 15.37
C THR A 71 2.26 -5.39 14.04
N ALA A 72 3.22 -5.81 13.22
CA ALA A 72 2.96 -6.47 11.95
C ALA A 72 3.35 -7.94 12.03
N ARG A 73 2.46 -8.84 11.61
CA ARG A 73 2.77 -10.25 11.35
C ARG A 73 2.65 -10.51 9.86
N TYR A 74 3.70 -11.04 9.25
CA TYR A 74 3.76 -11.37 7.84
C TYR A 74 3.80 -12.88 7.66
N LEU A 75 2.89 -13.39 6.83
CA LEU A 75 2.80 -14.77 6.41
C LEU A 75 3.04 -14.87 4.91
N LYS A 76 3.76 -15.91 4.49
CA LYS A 76 3.89 -16.33 3.09
C LYS A 76 3.74 -17.84 3.00
N ASP A 77 2.95 -18.31 2.02
CA ASP A 77 2.75 -19.73 1.78
C ASP A 77 3.53 -20.28 0.57
N THR A 78 3.51 -21.60 0.44
CA THR A 78 3.94 -22.34 -0.76
C THR A 78 2.96 -22.15 -1.91
N VAL A 79 3.43 -22.50 -3.12
CA VAL A 79 2.62 -22.49 -4.34
C VAL A 79 2.35 -23.92 -4.80
N PRO A 80 1.17 -24.50 -4.51
CA PRO A 80 0.79 -25.76 -5.11
C PRO A 80 0.20 -25.48 -6.49
N CYS A 81 1.00 -25.57 -7.56
CA CYS A 81 0.50 -25.42 -8.94
C CYS A 81 -0.31 -26.64 -9.45
N ASP A 82 -0.59 -27.62 -8.59
CA ASP A 82 -1.50 -28.70 -8.91
C ASP A 82 -2.94 -28.17 -8.97
N ILE A 83 -3.59 -28.36 -10.12
CA ILE A 83 -4.98 -27.96 -10.35
C ILE A 83 -5.87 -29.14 -9.99
N VAL A 84 -6.82 -28.91 -9.09
CA VAL A 84 -7.88 -29.86 -8.72
C VAL A 84 -9.23 -29.33 -9.20
N GLU A 85 -10.12 -30.22 -9.58
CA GLU A 85 -11.49 -29.83 -9.93
C GLU A 85 -12.34 -29.69 -8.66
N LYS A 86 -13.00 -28.55 -8.51
CA LYS A 86 -13.94 -28.28 -7.42
C LYS A 86 -15.21 -27.66 -8.00
N HIS A 87 -16.33 -28.38 -7.89
CA HIS A 87 -17.62 -27.95 -8.44
C HIS A 87 -17.60 -27.63 -9.94
N GLY A 88 -16.86 -28.42 -10.74
CA GLY A 88 -16.75 -28.20 -12.19
C GLY A 88 -15.81 -27.06 -12.59
N ILE A 89 -15.02 -26.51 -11.66
CA ILE A 89 -14.06 -25.43 -11.90
C ILE A 89 -12.68 -25.89 -11.43
N GLY A 90 -11.65 -25.68 -12.25
CA GLY A 90 -10.26 -25.89 -11.84
C GLY A 90 -9.88 -24.88 -10.76
N VAL A 91 -9.24 -25.33 -9.70
CA VAL A 91 -8.69 -24.46 -8.66
C VAL A 91 -7.35 -25.02 -8.20
N LEU A 92 -6.48 -24.17 -7.66
CA LEU A 92 -5.26 -24.66 -7.00
C LEU A 92 -5.65 -25.53 -5.80
N ASP A 93 -4.87 -26.58 -5.59
CA ASP A 93 -5.03 -27.48 -4.44
C ASP A 93 -4.61 -26.78 -3.14
N ASP A 94 -5.51 -25.98 -2.57
CA ASP A 94 -5.28 -25.22 -1.34
C ASP A 94 -4.92 -26.12 -0.14
N ALA A 95 -5.21 -27.43 -0.18
CA ALA A 95 -4.83 -28.37 0.88
C ALA A 95 -3.32 -28.62 0.95
N LYS A 96 -2.58 -28.32 -0.13
CA LYS A 96 -1.12 -28.43 -0.21
C LYS A 96 -0.39 -27.13 0.14
N ARG A 97 -1.12 -26.06 0.49
CA ARG A 97 -0.51 -24.80 0.91
C ARG A 97 0.05 -24.92 2.32
N GLU A 98 1.31 -24.55 2.48
CA GLU A 98 2.01 -24.53 3.76
C GLU A 98 2.62 -23.16 3.99
N VAL A 99 2.55 -22.64 5.21
CA VAL A 99 3.19 -21.36 5.56
C VAL A 99 4.70 -21.58 5.71
N ILE A 100 5.48 -21.00 4.80
CA ILE A 100 6.95 -21.10 4.77
C ILE A 100 7.65 -19.91 5.41
N VAL A 101 6.94 -18.79 5.55
CA VAL A 101 7.42 -17.63 6.33
C VAL A 101 6.32 -17.20 7.28
N ASP A 102 6.68 -17.08 8.55
CA ASP A 102 5.86 -16.47 9.59
C ASP A 102 6.78 -15.63 10.47
N THR A 103 6.68 -14.32 10.35
CA THR A 103 7.51 -13.39 11.13
C THR A 103 6.66 -12.28 11.68
N SER A 104 7.04 -11.76 12.84
CA SER A 104 6.35 -10.64 13.47
C SER A 104 7.34 -9.65 14.05
N LYS A 105 6.97 -8.36 13.99
CA LYS A 105 7.75 -7.28 14.59
C LYS A 105 6.89 -6.08 14.93
N VAL A 106 7.35 -5.30 15.89
CA VAL A 106 6.82 -3.95 16.15
C VAL A 106 7.39 -3.02 15.09
N LEU A 107 6.54 -2.24 14.45
CA LEU A 107 6.94 -1.30 13.40
C LEU A 107 7.54 -0.04 14.00
N ASN A 108 8.54 0.51 13.30
CA ASN A 108 8.98 1.88 13.52
C ASN A 108 8.24 2.86 12.58
N THR A 109 8.46 4.17 12.79
CA THR A 109 7.79 5.23 12.03
C THR A 109 8.01 5.15 10.52
N GLU A 110 9.21 4.77 10.07
CA GLU A 110 9.50 4.64 8.64
C GLU A 110 8.77 3.44 8.03
N GLU A 111 8.70 2.33 8.75
CA GLU A 111 7.99 1.14 8.30
C GLU A 111 6.47 1.36 8.24
N GLU A 112 5.90 2.05 9.24
CA GLU A 112 4.50 2.51 9.22
C GLU A 112 4.22 3.41 8.00
N ARG A 113 5.18 4.27 7.64
CA ARG A 113 5.11 5.13 6.46
C ARG A 113 5.11 4.31 5.17
N GLN A 114 5.99 3.30 5.04
CA GLN A 114 6.02 2.43 3.85
C GLN A 114 4.67 1.73 3.63
N ILE A 115 4.02 1.26 4.71
CA ILE A 115 2.69 0.66 4.63
C ILE A 115 1.62 1.70 4.26
N SER A 116 1.64 2.87 4.88
CA SER A 116 0.69 3.95 4.58
C SER A 116 0.75 4.36 3.11
N ASN A 117 1.97 4.47 2.57
CA ASN A 117 2.23 4.77 1.17
C ASN A 117 1.71 3.68 0.23
N PHE A 118 1.92 2.40 0.57
CA PHE A 118 1.35 1.30 -0.19
C PHE A 118 -0.18 1.35 -0.22
N ILE A 119 -0.85 1.50 0.93
CA ILE A 119 -2.32 1.55 1.00
C ILE A 119 -2.84 2.74 0.19
N LYS A 120 -2.21 3.92 0.34
CA LYS A 120 -2.55 5.11 -0.42
C LYS A 120 -2.42 4.87 -1.92
N ARG A 121 -1.29 4.30 -2.36
CA ARG A 121 -1.04 4.01 -3.77
C ARG A 121 -2.06 3.03 -4.35
N VAL A 122 -2.38 1.95 -3.65
CA VAL A 122 -3.41 1.00 -4.09
C VAL A 122 -4.79 1.67 -4.13
N SER A 123 -5.10 2.54 -3.19
CA SER A 123 -6.37 3.30 -3.18
C SER A 123 -6.46 4.27 -4.37
N GLU A 124 -5.39 4.99 -4.69
CA GLU A 124 -5.30 5.85 -5.87
C GLU A 124 -5.50 5.04 -7.15
N LEU A 125 -4.78 3.92 -7.27
CA LEU A 125 -4.90 3.02 -8.42
C LEU A 125 -6.29 2.42 -8.58
N TYR A 126 -6.97 2.12 -7.47
CA TYR A 126 -8.35 1.66 -7.47
C TYR A 126 -9.32 2.75 -7.96
N ILE A 127 -9.09 4.01 -7.59
CA ILE A 127 -9.91 5.15 -8.04
C ILE A 127 -9.64 5.48 -9.52
N GLU A 128 -8.39 5.41 -9.96
CA GLU A 128 -7.96 5.67 -11.34
C GLU A 128 -8.35 4.54 -12.31
N GLY A 129 -8.26 3.30 -11.83
CA GLY A 129 -8.46 2.09 -12.62
C GLY A 129 -9.93 1.69 -12.65
N GLY A 130 -10.69 2.19 -13.62
CA GLY A 130 -12.01 1.64 -13.94
C GLY A 130 -11.95 0.11 -14.11
N ASN A 131 -13.01 -0.61 -13.77
CA ASN A 131 -13.06 -2.07 -13.67
C ASN A 131 -12.35 -2.85 -14.81
N TRP A 132 -11.13 -3.34 -14.57
CA TRP A 132 -10.44 -4.26 -15.48
C TRP A 132 -10.55 -5.68 -14.94
N TYR A 133 -11.41 -6.49 -15.55
CA TYR A 133 -11.59 -7.90 -15.21
C TYR A 133 -10.68 -8.76 -16.09
N TRP A 134 -9.42 -8.90 -15.69
CA TRP A 134 -8.57 -9.95 -16.24
C TRP A 134 -8.44 -11.07 -15.22
N ASN A 135 -8.41 -12.29 -15.71
CA ASN A 135 -8.23 -13.53 -14.96
C ASN A 135 -6.76 -13.79 -14.57
N PHE A 136 -5.86 -12.85 -14.79
CA PHE A 136 -4.45 -12.93 -14.43
C PHE A 136 -3.94 -11.57 -13.92
N GLY A 137 -2.90 -11.60 -13.11
CA GLY A 137 -2.28 -10.43 -12.48
C GLY A 137 -2.27 -10.50 -10.95
N ASP A 138 -1.50 -9.61 -10.33
CA ASP A 138 -1.42 -9.56 -8.88
C ASP A 138 -2.72 -9.05 -8.27
N TYR A 139 -3.21 -9.75 -7.27
CA TYR A 139 -4.43 -9.36 -6.56
C TYR A 139 -4.14 -8.90 -5.14
N TYR A 140 -4.67 -7.74 -4.80
CA TYR A 140 -4.51 -7.11 -3.50
C TYR A 140 -5.86 -6.99 -2.81
N THR A 141 -5.91 -7.36 -1.52
CA THR A 141 -7.05 -7.11 -0.65
C THR A 141 -6.57 -6.37 0.60
N ILE A 142 -7.18 -5.22 0.89
CA ILE A 142 -6.92 -4.47 2.11
C ILE A 142 -8.24 -4.34 2.85
N LYS A 143 -8.34 -4.95 4.02
CA LYS A 143 -9.58 -4.95 4.80
C LYS A 143 -9.31 -4.86 6.28
N ASN A 144 -10.27 -4.38 7.05
CA ASN A 144 -10.22 -4.54 8.50
C ASN A 144 -11.21 -5.59 9.00
N THR A 145 -10.95 -6.12 10.20
CA THR A 145 -11.75 -7.23 10.75
C THR A 145 -13.17 -6.82 11.14
N ASN A 146 -13.42 -5.53 11.41
CA ASN A 146 -14.77 -5.04 11.70
C ASN A 146 -15.60 -4.73 10.42
N GLY A 147 -15.01 -4.82 9.23
CA GLY A 147 -15.69 -4.63 7.94
C GLY A 147 -15.94 -3.18 7.51
N THR A 148 -15.48 -2.17 8.25
CA THR A 148 -15.68 -0.75 7.87
C THR A 148 -14.79 -0.30 6.71
N PHE A 149 -13.74 -1.05 6.39
CA PHE A 149 -12.83 -0.78 5.30
C PHE A 149 -12.57 -2.05 4.50
N LEU A 150 -12.79 -1.97 3.20
CA LEU A 150 -12.57 -3.04 2.25
C LEU A 150 -12.14 -2.44 0.91
N LEU A 151 -11.00 -2.91 0.40
CA LEU A 151 -10.45 -2.54 -0.89
C LEU A 151 -9.97 -3.81 -1.58
N HIS A 152 -10.45 -4.03 -2.80
CA HIS A 152 -9.98 -5.10 -3.68
C HIS A 152 -9.41 -4.46 -4.94
N TYR A 153 -8.17 -4.81 -5.30
CA TYR A 153 -7.50 -4.23 -6.46
C TYR A 153 -6.78 -5.31 -7.25
N TRP A 154 -7.08 -5.37 -8.55
CA TRP A 154 -6.45 -6.30 -9.49
C TRP A 154 -5.45 -5.53 -10.36
N ASN A 155 -4.17 -5.90 -10.30
CA ASN A 155 -3.11 -5.31 -11.11
C ASN A 155 -2.82 -6.21 -12.31
N SER A 156 -3.76 -6.24 -13.25
CA SER A 156 -3.65 -7.00 -14.50
C SER A 156 -3.03 -6.18 -15.62
N GLY A 157 -2.07 -6.76 -16.35
CA GLY A 157 -1.66 -6.34 -17.70
C GLY A 157 -0.91 -5.00 -17.84
N ASN A 158 -1.01 -4.09 -16.87
CA ASN A 158 -0.44 -2.74 -16.96
C ASN A 158 0.87 -2.54 -16.18
N ASN A 159 1.37 -3.58 -15.50
CA ASN A 159 2.58 -3.53 -14.64
C ASN A 159 2.63 -2.28 -13.74
N ARG A 160 1.48 -1.83 -13.21
CA ARG A 160 1.46 -0.60 -12.41
C ARG A 160 2.18 -0.86 -11.10
N GLU A 161 3.16 -0.02 -10.79
CA GLU A 161 3.93 -0.17 -9.56
C GLU A 161 3.07 0.18 -8.34
N THR A 162 2.72 -0.86 -7.56
CA THR A 162 2.03 -0.73 -6.26
C THR A 162 3.00 -0.47 -5.12
N GLY A 163 4.27 -0.84 -5.29
CA GLY A 163 5.30 -0.78 -4.25
C GLY A 163 5.27 -1.93 -3.24
N TYR A 164 4.38 -2.93 -3.39
CA TYR A 164 4.18 -4.01 -2.43
C TYR A 164 5.47 -4.77 -2.07
N HIS A 165 6.16 -5.33 -3.07
CA HIS A 165 7.38 -6.11 -2.83
C HIS A 165 8.51 -5.26 -2.24
N ASN A 166 8.59 -3.98 -2.62
CA ASN A 166 9.57 -3.05 -2.03
C ASN A 166 9.26 -2.80 -0.54
N MET A 167 7.98 -2.61 -0.21
CA MET A 167 7.52 -2.48 1.18
C MET A 167 7.86 -3.72 2.00
N ILE A 168 7.51 -4.94 1.52
CA ILE A 168 7.84 -6.19 2.21
C ILE A 168 9.34 -6.34 2.43
N LYS A 169 10.14 -6.13 1.38
CA LYS A 169 11.60 -6.22 1.47
C LYS A 169 12.19 -5.26 2.50
N LYS A 170 11.71 -4.02 2.56
CA LYS A 170 12.19 -3.02 3.53
C LYS A 170 11.78 -3.35 4.97
N ILE A 171 10.56 -3.81 5.19
CA ILE A 171 10.03 -4.02 6.54
C ILE A 171 10.54 -5.33 7.15
N PHE A 172 10.53 -6.41 6.36
CA PHE A 172 10.81 -7.77 6.85
C PHE A 172 12.18 -8.30 6.43
N GLN A 173 12.95 -7.55 5.60
CA GLN A 173 14.27 -7.94 5.10
C GLN A 173 14.25 -9.26 4.31
N ILE A 174 13.09 -9.61 3.75
CA ILE A 174 12.91 -10.83 2.96
C ILE A 174 13.28 -10.52 1.51
N THR A 175 14.23 -11.27 0.97
CA THR A 175 14.55 -11.27 -0.46
C THR A 175 13.75 -12.37 -1.15
N HIS A 176 12.87 -11.97 -2.07
CA HIS A 176 12.24 -12.92 -2.98
C HIS A 176 13.33 -13.46 -3.92
N LYS A 177 13.67 -14.74 -3.81
CA LYS A 177 14.38 -15.43 -4.89
C LYS A 177 13.36 -15.57 -6.03
N LYS A 178 13.66 -14.94 -7.16
CA LYS A 178 12.94 -15.16 -8.42
C LYS A 178 13.27 -16.55 -8.95
#